data_AF-A0A670J5R8-F1
#
_entry.id   AF-A0A670J5R8-F1
#
_cell.length_a   1.000
_cell.length_b   1.000
_cell.length_c   1.000
_cell.angle_alpha   90.00
_cell.angle_beta   90.00
_cell.angle_gamma   90.00
#
_symmetry.space_group_name_H-M   'P 1'
#
loop_
_entity.id
_entity.type
_entity.pdbx_description
1 polymer ?
#
loop_
_entity_poly.entity_id
_entity_poly.type
_entity_poly.pdbx_seq_one_letter_code
_entity_poly.pdbx_strand_id
1 'polypeptide(L)'
;MQRESCKLLPAHPPEVPCPEGSDVFLKEGLAAAKHEIVSNQAVISELKKELSEARARVSDVIGELSEKQKMELEQKRHLVHSQAHELNQLREKLFEMSKLVDQKDADLKAQSEELRNIRGKLQELATERKEKAGEPKKIAQHKSVQTRSSTPDEAPTSKKVSSVSLADLGARCKGSRHEEIISRQKGALAELRQRVRMLERGHPLGFEERIGEPLRVLKKGPAEKGDERTEKEQVTTLMTAADANQLQSSVSRTDPNLTIERTAKLEMADALDLSENMYLNLIQDLANLVNVKELTGMQTVKHLPYDEREKLGVRRQKDLGLLFDKIRKLKDRLERKESLLKEYERDVGQFRTNKQTLQACQSELAKLADKIYREAEEKALLKEALERTKLQLTQEKKLNRALKQHKMAAPKKPFPEKQVVAGPGAACKKRVHCSTSA
;
A
#
# COMPACT_ATOMS: atom_id res chain seq x y z
N MET A 1 91.28 27.06 -92.44
CA MET A 1 91.93 26.31 -93.54
C MET A 1 91.12 25.05 -93.80
N GLN A 2 90.64 24.92 -95.04
CA GLN A 2 90.26 23.68 -95.74
C GLN A 2 89.04 22.86 -95.28
N ARG A 3 88.46 22.23 -96.32
CA ARG A 3 87.13 21.62 -96.47
C ARG A 3 87.14 20.12 -96.13
N GLU A 4 85.92 19.55 -96.24
CA GLU A 4 85.56 18.13 -96.52
C GLU A 4 85.24 17.30 -95.27
N SER A 5 84.24 16.41 -95.21
CA SER A 5 83.29 15.88 -96.21
C SER A 5 82.13 15.20 -95.47
N CYS A 6 80.96 15.10 -96.13
CA CYS A 6 79.82 14.29 -95.69
C CYS A 6 80.16 12.77 -95.65
N LYS A 7 79.61 12.03 -94.68
CA LYS A 7 79.21 10.62 -94.81
C LYS A 7 78.17 10.23 -93.74
N LEU A 8 77.26 9.35 -94.17
CA LEU A 8 75.98 8.95 -93.58
C LEU A 8 76.09 8.00 -92.37
N LEU A 9 75.16 8.20 -91.41
CA LEU A 9 74.49 7.35 -90.40
C LEU A 9 75.07 5.97 -89.99
N PRO A 10 74.87 5.60 -88.71
CA PRO A 10 73.77 4.67 -88.40
C PRO A 10 72.86 5.11 -87.23
N ALA A 11 71.72 4.42 -87.19
CA ALA A 11 70.53 4.62 -86.36
C ALA A 11 70.71 4.41 -84.84
N HIS A 12 69.68 4.89 -84.12
CA HIS A 12 69.30 4.73 -82.71
C HIS A 12 70.05 5.53 -81.63
N PRO A 13 69.33 6.42 -80.90
CA PRO A 13 69.52 6.62 -79.47
C PRO A 13 68.64 5.65 -78.66
N PRO A 14 69.05 5.34 -77.42
CA PRO A 14 68.58 4.18 -76.66
C PRO A 14 67.15 4.36 -76.14
N GLU A 15 66.38 3.28 -76.21
CA GLU A 15 65.14 3.11 -75.47
C GLU A 15 65.42 3.30 -73.98
N VAL A 16 64.81 4.33 -73.41
CA VAL A 16 64.65 4.48 -71.97
C VAL A 16 63.76 3.33 -71.52
N PRO A 17 64.18 2.44 -70.60
CA PRO A 17 63.30 1.41 -70.07
C PRO A 17 62.14 2.10 -69.34
N CYS A 18 60.97 2.08 -69.97
CA CYS A 18 59.71 2.36 -69.28
C CYS A 18 59.60 1.42 -68.08
N PRO A 19 59.26 1.92 -66.88
CA PRO A 19 59.09 1.07 -65.72
C PRO A 19 57.73 0.38 -65.84
N GLU A 20 57.63 -0.67 -66.66
CA GLU A 20 56.42 -1.48 -66.82
C GLU A 20 55.92 -2.07 -65.49
N GLY A 21 56.81 -2.22 -64.50
CA GLY A 21 56.44 -2.58 -63.13
C GLY A 21 55.59 -1.51 -62.41
N SER A 22 55.81 -0.21 -62.68
CA SER A 22 55.09 0.88 -61.99
C SER A 22 53.63 0.99 -62.42
N ASP A 23 53.31 0.72 -63.68
CA ASP A 23 51.95 0.73 -64.21
C ASP A 23 51.13 -0.47 -63.68
N VAL A 24 51.77 -1.61 -63.45
CA VAL A 24 51.13 -2.79 -62.83
C VAL A 24 50.79 -2.50 -61.36
N PHE A 25 51.72 -1.95 -60.57
CA PHE A 25 51.45 -1.58 -59.17
C PHE A 25 50.34 -0.53 -59.03
N LEU A 26 50.27 0.45 -59.94
CA LEU A 26 49.20 1.46 -59.94
C LEU A 26 47.83 0.86 -60.29
N LYS A 27 47.77 -0.09 -61.25
CA LYS A 27 46.53 -0.79 -61.60
C LYS A 27 46.03 -1.69 -60.47
N GLU A 28 46.94 -2.41 -59.80
CA GLU A 28 46.61 -3.25 -58.66
C GLU A 28 46.16 -2.41 -57.46
N GLY A 29 46.84 -1.30 -57.15
CA GLY A 29 46.43 -0.35 -56.12
C GLY A 29 45.05 0.28 -56.40
N LEU A 30 44.78 0.62 -57.67
CA LEU A 30 43.48 1.13 -58.09
C LEU A 30 42.37 0.06 -58.00
N ALA A 31 42.68 -1.20 -58.28
CA ALA A 31 41.74 -2.31 -58.10
C ALA A 31 41.44 -2.55 -56.61
N ALA A 32 42.46 -2.52 -55.76
CA ALA A 32 42.32 -2.65 -54.31
C ALA A 32 41.47 -1.49 -53.72
N ALA A 33 41.77 -0.24 -54.10
CA ALA A 33 41.00 0.92 -53.66
C ALA A 33 39.53 0.87 -54.13
N LYS A 34 39.27 0.38 -55.36
CA LYS A 34 37.89 0.17 -55.84
C LYS A 34 37.17 -0.90 -55.02
N HIS A 35 37.83 -2.01 -54.71
CA HIS A 35 37.26 -3.05 -53.87
C HIS A 35 36.95 -2.54 -52.46
N GLU A 36 37.86 -1.76 -51.87
CA GLU A 36 37.68 -1.13 -50.56
C GLU A 36 36.51 -0.14 -50.55
N ILE A 37 36.38 0.70 -51.59
CA ILE A 37 35.23 1.61 -51.75
C ILE A 37 33.91 0.83 -51.82
N VAL A 38 33.86 -0.28 -52.58
CA VAL A 38 32.66 -1.12 -52.67
C VAL A 38 32.34 -1.78 -51.33
N SER A 39 33.35 -2.27 -50.62
CA SER A 39 33.19 -2.85 -49.27
C SER A 39 32.67 -1.81 -48.28
N ASN A 40 33.28 -0.61 -48.25
CA ASN A 40 32.83 0.49 -47.41
C ASN A 40 31.41 0.94 -47.76
N GLN A 41 31.04 0.95 -49.04
CA GLN A 41 29.67 1.26 -49.47
C GLN A 41 28.65 0.21 -48.97
N ALA A 42 29.04 -1.06 -48.91
CA ALA A 42 28.21 -2.13 -48.35
C ALA A 42 28.00 -1.91 -46.84
N VAL A 43 29.06 -1.63 -46.09
CA VAL A 43 29.00 -1.31 -44.65
C VAL A 43 28.13 -0.08 -44.39
N ILE A 44 28.30 1.00 -45.16
CA ILE A 44 27.47 2.21 -45.03
C ILE A 44 25.99 1.89 -45.28
N SER A 45 25.69 1.00 -46.24
CA SER A 45 24.32 0.62 -46.56
C SER A 45 23.70 -0.22 -45.43
N GLU A 46 24.46 -1.14 -44.84
CA GLU A 46 24.06 -1.92 -43.68
C GLU A 46 23.80 -1.03 -42.46
N LEU A 47 24.73 -0.13 -42.13
CA LEU A 47 24.57 0.83 -41.02
C LEU A 47 23.37 1.76 -41.22
N LYS A 48 23.09 2.19 -42.45
CA LYS A 48 21.87 2.98 -42.76
C LYS A 48 20.60 2.19 -42.50
N LYS A 49 20.60 0.89 -42.83
CA LYS A 49 19.48 -0.01 -42.55
C LYS A 49 19.31 -0.17 -41.05
N GLU A 50 20.37 -0.49 -40.30
CA GLU A 50 20.33 -0.62 -38.85
C GLU A 50 19.84 0.67 -38.16
N LEU A 51 20.28 1.84 -38.62
CA LEU A 51 19.82 3.13 -38.12
C LEU A 51 18.32 3.34 -38.37
N SER A 52 17.84 2.97 -39.56
CA SER A 52 16.41 3.07 -39.89
C SER A 52 15.55 2.13 -39.03
N GLU A 53 16.04 0.92 -38.77
CA GLU A 53 15.37 -0.04 -37.89
C GLU A 53 15.39 0.42 -36.43
N ALA A 54 16.51 0.97 -35.95
CA ALA A 54 16.60 1.54 -34.61
C ALA A 54 15.65 2.72 -34.44
N ARG A 55 15.52 3.59 -35.45
CA ARG A 55 14.54 4.69 -35.46
C ARG A 55 13.11 4.20 -35.40
N ALA A 56 12.76 3.15 -36.16
CA ALA A 56 11.45 2.53 -36.10
C ALA A 56 11.14 1.99 -34.71
N ARG A 57 12.05 1.20 -34.12
CA ARG A 57 11.91 0.67 -32.75
C ARG A 57 11.74 1.78 -31.71
N VAL A 58 12.50 2.86 -31.81
CA VAL A 58 12.36 4.01 -30.90
C VAL A 58 11.01 4.70 -31.10
N SER A 59 10.53 4.85 -32.34
CA SER A 59 9.21 5.40 -32.62
C SER A 59 8.08 4.55 -32.02
N ASP A 60 8.18 3.23 -32.11
CA ASP A 60 7.21 2.30 -31.53
C ASP A 60 7.18 2.41 -30.01
N VAL A 61 8.36 2.42 -29.36
CA VAL A 61 8.47 2.60 -27.90
C VAL A 61 7.90 3.95 -27.45
N ILE A 62 8.14 5.03 -28.21
CA ILE A 62 7.56 6.35 -27.92
C ILE A 62 6.03 6.29 -28.04
N GLY A 63 5.51 5.62 -29.07
CA GLY A 63 4.07 5.40 -29.25
C GLY A 63 3.44 4.64 -28.09
N GLU A 64 4.03 3.51 -27.70
CA GLU A 64 3.56 2.69 -26.58
C GLU A 64 3.62 3.43 -25.23
N LEU A 65 4.68 4.21 -24.98
CA LEU A 65 4.78 5.02 -23.77
C LEU A 65 3.70 6.11 -23.71
N SER A 66 3.43 6.75 -24.84
CA SER A 66 2.35 7.73 -24.97
C SER A 66 0.97 7.12 -24.73
N GLU A 67 0.71 5.93 -25.30
CA GLU A 67 -0.55 5.22 -25.08
C GLU A 67 -0.74 4.79 -23.62
N LYS A 68 0.31 4.27 -22.97
CA LYS A 68 0.28 3.96 -21.54
C LYS A 68 -0.07 5.17 -20.68
N GLN A 69 0.55 6.32 -20.97
CA GLN A 69 0.25 7.57 -20.26
C GLN A 69 -1.19 8.02 -20.49
N LYS A 70 -1.70 7.92 -21.72
CA LYS A 70 -3.10 8.24 -22.05
C LYS A 70 -4.08 7.35 -21.28
N MET A 71 -3.84 6.04 -21.28
CA MET A 71 -4.67 5.07 -20.55
C MET A 71 -4.68 5.32 -19.04
N GLU A 72 -3.52 5.63 -18.44
CA GLU A 72 -3.42 5.96 -17.03
C GLU A 72 -4.18 7.25 -16.68
N LEU A 73 -4.11 8.27 -17.54
CA LEU A 73 -4.86 9.51 -17.39
C LEU A 73 -6.37 9.28 -17.50
N GLU A 74 -6.83 8.43 -18.42
CA GLU A 74 -8.24 8.07 -18.55
C GLU A 74 -8.74 7.32 -17.30
N GLN A 75 -7.97 6.36 -16.80
CA GLN A 75 -8.31 5.65 -15.56
C GLN A 75 -8.40 6.61 -14.36
N LYS A 76 -7.41 7.50 -14.20
CA LYS A 76 -7.42 8.53 -13.15
C LYS A 76 -8.61 9.47 -13.29
N ARG A 77 -8.95 9.88 -14.52
CA ARG A 77 -10.11 10.72 -14.81
C ARG A 77 -11.42 10.04 -14.41
N HIS A 78 -11.59 8.77 -14.73
CA HIS A 78 -12.76 7.99 -14.32
C HIS A 78 -12.85 7.88 -12.78
N LEU A 79 -11.73 7.62 -12.10
CA LEU A 79 -11.70 7.55 -10.64
C LEU A 79 -12.12 8.87 -9.99
N VAL A 80 -11.54 10.00 -10.43
CA VAL A 80 -11.89 11.33 -9.93
C VAL A 80 -13.37 11.64 -10.18
N HIS A 81 -13.90 11.24 -11.34
CA HIS A 81 -15.31 11.44 -11.65
C HIS A 81 -16.22 10.63 -10.71
N SER A 82 -15.89 9.37 -10.44
CA SER A 82 -16.62 8.53 -9.47
C SER A 82 -16.58 9.15 -8.07
N GLN A 83 -15.40 9.56 -7.61
CA GLN A 83 -15.23 10.19 -6.29
C GLN A 83 -16.00 11.50 -6.18
N ALA A 84 -15.99 12.33 -7.23
CA ALA A 84 -16.77 13.56 -7.26
C ALA A 84 -18.28 13.29 -7.18
N HIS A 85 -18.75 12.25 -7.85
CA HIS A 85 -20.14 11.83 -7.78
C HIS A 85 -20.53 11.37 -6.36
N GLU A 86 -19.71 10.52 -5.73
CA GLU A 86 -19.91 10.09 -4.34
C GLU A 86 -19.91 11.26 -3.36
N LEU A 87 -18.99 12.21 -3.51
CA LEU A 87 -18.94 13.42 -2.67
C LEU A 87 -20.19 14.28 -2.82
N ASN A 88 -20.73 14.40 -4.04
CA ASN A 88 -21.98 15.13 -4.27
C ASN A 88 -23.16 14.43 -3.60
N GLN A 89 -23.28 13.11 -3.72
CA GLN A 89 -24.33 12.34 -3.01
C GLN A 89 -24.23 12.50 -1.49
N LEU A 90 -23.00 12.49 -0.93
CA LEU A 90 -22.79 12.69 0.49
C LEU A 90 -23.14 14.12 0.93
N ARG A 91 -22.83 15.14 0.12
CA ARG A 91 -23.23 16.53 0.37
C ARG A 91 -24.75 16.69 0.36
N GLU A 92 -25.45 16.05 -0.57
CA GLU A 92 -26.92 16.04 -0.61
C GLU A 92 -27.50 15.41 0.66
N LYS A 93 -27.00 14.24 1.07
CA LYS A 93 -27.43 13.59 2.34
C LYS A 93 -27.17 14.46 3.56
N LEU A 94 -26.01 15.14 3.61
CA LEU A 94 -25.70 16.08 4.69
C LEU A 94 -26.66 17.27 4.69
N PHE A 95 -27.03 17.79 3.53
CA PHE A 95 -28.01 18.87 3.40
C PHE A 95 -29.40 18.42 3.89
N GLU A 96 -29.84 17.22 3.53
CA GLU A 96 -31.10 16.64 4.02
C GLU A 96 -31.09 16.47 5.55
N MET A 97 -30.00 15.94 6.11
CA MET A 97 -29.85 15.81 7.56
C MET A 97 -29.83 17.18 8.26
N SER A 98 -29.15 18.18 7.68
CA SER A 98 -29.13 19.55 8.22
C SER A 98 -30.55 20.12 8.29
N LYS A 99 -31.33 19.99 7.21
CA LYS A 99 -32.72 20.44 7.18
C LYS A 99 -33.57 19.75 8.24
N LEU A 100 -33.35 18.45 8.47
CA LEU A 100 -34.07 17.70 9.50
C LEU A 100 -33.69 18.15 10.91
N VAL A 101 -32.42 18.46 11.16
CA VAL A 101 -31.96 19.02 12.44
C VAL A 101 -32.60 20.39 12.68
N ASP A 102 -32.59 21.28 11.68
CA ASP A 102 -33.21 22.61 11.78
C ASP A 102 -34.72 22.51 12.11
N GLN A 103 -35.42 21.54 11.49
CA GLN A 103 -36.83 21.25 11.79
C GLN A 103 -37.02 20.79 13.24
N LYS A 104 -36.20 19.84 13.71
CA LYS A 104 -36.31 19.35 15.09
C LYS A 104 -35.96 20.41 16.12
N ASP A 105 -35.02 21.30 15.82
CA ASP A 105 -34.69 22.44 16.68
C ASP A 105 -35.84 23.45 16.75
N ALA A 106 -36.54 23.69 15.64
CA ALA A 106 -37.74 24.53 15.64
C ALA A 106 -38.88 23.89 16.47
N ASP A 107 -39.13 22.60 16.31
CA ASP A 107 -40.15 21.86 17.07
C ASP A 107 -39.83 21.86 18.58
N LEU A 108 -38.57 21.64 18.95
CA LEU A 108 -38.13 21.68 20.35
C LEU A 108 -38.31 23.07 20.97
N LYS A 109 -38.02 24.14 20.22
CA LYS A 109 -38.27 25.52 20.66
C LYS A 109 -39.76 25.75 20.89
N ALA A 110 -40.61 25.36 19.96
CA ALA A 110 -42.07 25.47 20.10
C ALA A 110 -42.58 24.73 21.34
N GLN A 111 -42.17 23.47 21.55
CA GLN A 111 -42.53 22.69 22.74
C GLN A 111 -42.02 23.35 24.04
N SER A 112 -40.82 23.93 24.02
CA SER A 112 -40.27 24.62 25.19
C SER A 112 -41.04 25.89 25.55
N GLU A 113 -41.56 26.61 24.55
CA GLU A 113 -42.39 27.79 24.72
C GLU A 113 -43.79 27.43 25.24
N GLU A 114 -44.39 26.35 24.73
CA GLU A 114 -45.64 25.80 25.27
C GLU A 114 -45.50 25.40 26.75
N LEU A 115 -44.43 24.68 27.10
CA LEU A 115 -44.15 24.33 28.49
C LEU A 115 -43.96 25.57 29.38
N ARG A 116 -43.31 26.62 28.87
CA ARG A 116 -43.16 27.89 29.58
C ARG A 116 -44.52 28.56 29.82
N ASN A 117 -45.38 28.58 28.80
CA ASN A 117 -46.73 29.16 28.89
C ASN A 117 -47.60 28.39 29.89
N ILE A 118 -47.58 27.05 29.86
CA ILE A 118 -48.31 26.21 30.82
C ILE A 118 -47.80 26.46 32.25
N ARG A 119 -46.48 26.54 32.44
CA ARG A 119 -45.87 26.84 33.74
C ARG A 119 -46.28 28.22 34.26
N GLY A 120 -46.35 29.23 33.39
CA GLY A 120 -46.84 30.57 33.73
C GLY A 120 -48.28 30.54 34.21
N LYS A 121 -49.19 29.92 33.43
CA LYS A 121 -50.60 29.74 33.81
C LYS A 121 -50.77 28.99 35.14
N LEU A 122 -49.96 27.96 35.38
CA LEU A 122 -49.97 27.24 36.66
C LEU A 122 -49.50 28.10 37.84
N GLN A 123 -48.51 29.00 37.62
CA GLN A 123 -48.09 29.96 38.63
C GLN A 123 -49.18 31.00 38.93
N GLU A 124 -49.85 31.54 37.92
CA GLU A 124 -50.97 32.48 38.06
C GLU A 124 -52.14 31.85 38.84
N LEU A 125 -52.54 30.63 38.48
CA LEU A 125 -53.56 29.89 39.23
C LEU A 125 -53.14 29.60 40.68
N ALA A 126 -51.84 29.39 40.92
CA ALA A 126 -51.30 29.19 42.26
C ALA A 126 -51.29 30.50 43.09
N THR A 127 -51.04 31.66 42.47
CA THR A 127 -51.13 32.96 43.14
C THR A 127 -52.58 33.35 43.41
N GLU A 128 -53.50 33.15 42.46
CA GLU A 128 -54.94 33.39 42.67
C GLU A 128 -55.52 32.51 43.79
N ARG A 129 -55.10 31.24 43.89
CA ARG A 129 -55.49 30.38 45.03
C ARG A 129 -54.98 30.89 46.37
N LYS A 130 -53.80 31.50 46.41
CA LYS A 130 -53.23 32.09 47.63
C LYS A 130 -53.93 33.39 48.01
N GLU A 131 -54.33 34.21 47.04
CA GLU A 131 -55.10 35.44 47.25
C GLU A 131 -56.54 35.15 47.70
N LYS A 132 -57.21 34.14 47.12
CA LYS A 132 -58.55 33.69 47.54
C LYS A 132 -58.57 33.02 48.93
N ALA A 133 -57.41 32.60 49.45
CA ALA A 133 -57.26 32.10 50.82
C ALA A 133 -57.00 33.23 51.85
N GLY A 134 -56.88 34.48 51.41
CA GLY A 134 -56.51 35.64 52.23
C GLY A 134 -57.67 36.55 52.68
N GLU A 135 -58.92 36.31 52.28
CA GLU A 135 -60.06 37.14 52.72
C GLU A 135 -60.80 36.51 53.93
N PRO A 136 -60.90 37.21 55.08
CA PRO A 136 -61.55 36.68 56.27
C PRO A 136 -63.02 37.15 56.37
N LYS A 137 -63.96 36.23 56.61
CA LYS A 137 -65.27 36.59 57.21
C LYS A 137 -65.72 35.59 58.26
N LYS A 138 -66.15 36.18 59.37
CA LYS A 138 -66.54 35.62 60.67
C LYS A 138 -67.90 34.92 60.62
N ILE A 139 -68.08 33.91 61.48
CA ILE A 139 -69.12 33.76 62.52
C ILE A 139 -69.41 32.25 62.78
N ALA A 140 -68.89 31.82 63.95
CA ALA A 140 -69.59 31.11 65.03
C ALA A 140 -70.25 29.72 64.83
N GLN A 141 -69.77 28.82 65.70
CA GLN A 141 -70.51 27.97 66.65
C GLN A 141 -70.83 26.50 66.32
N HIS A 142 -70.11 25.67 67.10
CA HIS A 142 -70.58 24.57 67.96
C HIS A 142 -70.67 23.13 67.45
N LYS A 143 -69.96 22.29 68.25
CA LYS A 143 -70.13 20.84 68.52
C LYS A 143 -69.73 19.92 67.35
N SER A 144 -69.08 18.78 67.50
CA SER A 144 -68.55 17.92 68.57
C SER A 144 -67.96 16.74 67.76
N VAL A 145 -66.81 16.13 67.99
CA VAL A 145 -66.47 15.14 69.02
C VAL A 145 -65.03 14.72 68.69
N GLN A 146 -64.27 14.54 69.75
CA GLN A 146 -62.94 13.97 69.90
C GLN A 146 -62.81 12.51 69.44
N THR A 147 -61.77 12.18 68.67
CA THR A 147 -61.03 10.91 68.85
C THR A 147 -59.62 11.01 68.25
N ARG A 148 -58.62 10.87 69.14
CA ARG A 148 -57.22 10.54 68.83
C ARG A 148 -57.14 9.13 68.25
N SER A 149 -56.28 8.90 67.26
CA SER A 149 -55.06 8.07 67.39
C SER A 149 -54.42 7.71 66.04
N SER A 150 -53.10 7.94 65.96
CA SER A 150 -52.04 7.13 65.31
C SER A 150 -52.17 6.65 63.85
N THR A 151 -51.27 7.17 63.00
CA THR A 151 -50.37 6.50 61.98
C THR A 151 -50.84 5.19 61.32
N PRO A 152 -50.63 4.96 60.01
CA PRO A 152 -49.34 5.13 59.29
C PRO A 152 -49.47 5.86 57.92
N ASP A 153 -48.44 6.62 57.54
CA ASP A 153 -47.48 6.28 56.48
C ASP A 153 -48.10 6.01 55.09
N GLU A 154 -48.16 7.04 54.26
CA GLU A 154 -47.74 7.01 52.85
C GLU A 154 -47.84 8.43 52.27
N ALA A 155 -46.69 9.05 52.00
CA ALA A 155 -46.59 10.22 51.14
C ALA A 155 -45.61 9.90 50.00
N PRO A 156 -46.07 9.90 48.73
CA PRO A 156 -45.19 9.68 47.59
C PRO A 156 -44.47 11.00 47.29
N THR A 157 -43.19 11.08 47.64
CA THR A 157 -42.38 12.25 47.30
C THR A 157 -41.36 11.92 46.21
N SER A 158 -41.55 12.60 45.08
CA SER A 158 -40.53 13.04 44.14
C SER A 158 -39.71 11.97 43.42
N LYS A 159 -39.94 11.90 42.10
CA LYS A 159 -39.02 11.39 41.08
C LYS A 159 -37.64 12.01 41.29
N LYS A 160 -36.77 11.27 41.99
CA LYS A 160 -35.33 11.51 42.00
C LYS A 160 -34.83 11.12 40.61
N VAL A 161 -34.38 12.13 39.86
CA VAL A 161 -33.49 11.95 38.71
C VAL A 161 -32.39 11.00 39.19
N SER A 162 -32.37 9.79 38.63
CA SER A 162 -31.33 8.81 38.91
C SER A 162 -30.04 9.38 38.34
N SER A 163 -29.25 10.05 39.19
CA SER A 163 -27.83 10.23 38.95
C SER A 163 -27.22 8.84 38.93
N VAL A 164 -27.20 8.21 37.76
CA VAL A 164 -26.37 7.03 37.52
C VAL A 164 -24.96 7.48 37.88
N SER A 165 -24.43 6.91 38.95
CA SER A 165 -23.08 7.20 39.42
C SER A 165 -22.13 6.96 38.25
N LEU A 166 -21.23 7.91 37.97
CA LEU A 166 -20.19 7.75 36.95
C LEU A 166 -19.34 6.47 37.18
N ALA A 167 -19.35 5.94 38.40
CA ALA A 167 -18.76 4.65 38.75
C ALA A 167 -19.50 3.44 38.13
N ASP A 168 -20.83 3.48 38.03
CA ASP A 168 -21.64 2.38 37.48
C ASP A 168 -21.58 2.33 35.94
N LEU A 169 -21.43 3.51 35.30
CA LEU A 169 -21.17 3.62 33.86
C LEU A 169 -19.74 3.20 33.50
N GLY A 170 -18.77 3.48 34.39
CA GLY A 170 -17.39 3.01 34.25
C GLY A 170 -17.22 1.49 34.44
N ALA A 171 -18.01 0.87 35.32
CA ALA A 171 -18.01 -0.57 35.55
C ALA A 171 -18.56 -1.36 34.34
N ARG A 172 -19.56 -0.83 33.64
CA ARG A 172 -20.08 -1.42 32.39
C ARG A 172 -19.05 -1.37 31.24
N CYS A 173 -18.21 -0.34 31.16
CA CYS A 173 -17.26 -0.16 30.06
C CYS A 173 -16.05 -1.12 30.08
N LYS A 174 -15.75 -1.84 31.17
CA LYS A 174 -14.59 -2.76 31.25
C LYS A 174 -14.90 -4.21 30.82
N GLY A 175 -16.17 -4.61 30.73
CA GLY A 175 -16.58 -5.96 30.33
C GLY A 175 -17.25 -6.03 28.95
N SER A 176 -18.00 -4.99 28.56
CA SER A 176 -18.87 -5.05 27.37
C SER A 176 -18.13 -5.28 26.06
N ARG A 177 -16.89 -4.79 25.91
CA ARG A 177 -16.11 -5.04 24.69
C ARG A 177 -15.68 -6.51 24.56
N HIS A 178 -15.26 -7.14 25.65
CA HIS A 178 -14.90 -8.56 25.64
C HIS A 178 -16.13 -9.44 25.42
N GLU A 179 -17.24 -9.09 26.06
CA GLU A 179 -18.50 -9.82 25.94
C GLU A 179 -19.11 -9.67 24.53
N GLU A 180 -18.95 -8.51 23.89
CA GLU A 180 -19.31 -8.28 22.50
C GLU A 180 -18.39 -9.04 21.54
N ILE A 181 -17.08 -9.09 21.79
CA ILE A 181 -16.14 -9.91 21.00
C ILE A 181 -16.47 -11.40 21.14
N ILE A 182 -16.74 -11.88 22.35
CA ILE A 182 -17.14 -13.27 22.61
C ILE A 182 -18.46 -13.58 21.90
N SER A 183 -19.42 -12.65 21.93
CA SER A 183 -20.71 -12.82 21.23
C SER A 183 -20.53 -12.86 19.71
N ARG A 184 -19.68 -11.99 19.15
CA ARG A 184 -19.33 -12.00 17.73
C ARG A 184 -18.59 -13.28 17.32
N GLN A 185 -17.65 -13.75 18.14
CA GLN A 185 -16.94 -15.02 17.92
C GLN A 185 -17.87 -16.23 18.00
N LYS A 186 -18.78 -16.26 18.98
CA LYS A 186 -19.82 -17.30 19.09
C LYS A 186 -20.76 -17.29 17.88
N GLY A 187 -21.14 -16.10 17.41
CA GLY A 187 -21.95 -15.92 16.20
C GLY A 187 -21.25 -16.44 14.94
N ALA A 188 -20.00 -16.03 14.72
CA ALA A 188 -19.19 -16.49 13.59
C ALA A 188 -18.97 -18.02 13.60
N LEU A 189 -18.74 -18.60 14.79
CA LEU A 189 -18.59 -20.05 14.94
C LEU A 189 -19.90 -20.80 14.67
N ALA A 190 -21.04 -20.26 15.09
CA ALA A 190 -22.35 -20.81 14.78
C ALA A 190 -22.65 -20.77 13.27
N GLU A 191 -22.29 -19.67 12.60
CA GLU A 191 -22.42 -19.52 11.16
C GLU A 191 -21.52 -20.49 10.40
N LEU A 192 -20.25 -20.65 10.83
CA LEU A 192 -19.33 -21.62 10.22
C LEU A 192 -19.85 -23.06 10.38
N ARG A 193 -20.33 -23.42 11.57
CA ARG A 193 -20.98 -24.72 11.82
C ARG A 193 -22.24 -24.91 10.99
N GLN A 194 -22.98 -23.85 10.69
CA GLN A 194 -24.14 -23.92 9.79
C GLN A 194 -23.71 -24.12 8.33
N ARG A 195 -22.68 -23.40 7.86
CA ARG A 195 -22.12 -23.58 6.51
C ARG A 195 -21.53 -24.98 6.31
N VAL A 196 -20.80 -25.51 7.30
CA VAL A 196 -20.31 -26.89 7.30
C VAL A 196 -21.49 -27.87 7.22
N ARG A 197 -22.53 -27.69 8.04
CA ARG A 197 -23.74 -28.52 7.96
C ARG A 197 -24.46 -28.43 6.61
N MET A 198 -24.47 -27.27 5.96
CA MET A 198 -25.05 -27.12 4.61
C MET A 198 -24.18 -27.78 3.54
N LEU A 199 -22.85 -27.72 3.67
CA LEU A 199 -21.91 -28.39 2.78
C LEU A 199 -21.96 -29.91 2.94
N GLU A 200 -22.13 -30.41 4.17
CA GLU A 200 -22.36 -31.82 4.48
C GLU A 200 -23.72 -32.31 3.97
N ARG A 201 -24.76 -31.47 4.02
CA ARG A 201 -26.08 -31.76 3.43
C ARG A 201 -26.10 -31.64 1.90
N GLY A 202 -25.14 -30.96 1.30
CA GLY A 202 -24.93 -30.87 -0.14
C GLY A 202 -24.06 -32.00 -0.71
N HIS A 203 -23.64 -32.96 0.13
CA HIS A 203 -22.91 -34.14 -0.33
C HIS A 203 -23.89 -35.17 -0.89
N PRO A 204 -23.75 -35.62 -2.15
CA PRO A 204 -24.55 -36.72 -2.65
C PRO A 204 -24.20 -37.99 -1.87
N LEU A 205 -25.21 -38.61 -1.26
CA LEU A 205 -25.18 -40.01 -0.86
C LEU A 205 -24.79 -40.84 -2.09
N GLY A 206 -23.60 -41.46 -2.06
CA GLY A 206 -23.14 -42.31 -3.13
C GLY A 206 -21.69 -42.75 -3.05
N PHE A 207 -21.19 -43.13 -1.88
CA PHE A 207 -20.15 -44.18 -1.77
C PHE A 207 -20.01 -44.66 -0.31
N GLU A 208 -21.04 -45.33 0.21
CA GLU A 208 -20.78 -46.41 1.17
C GLU A 208 -20.13 -47.55 0.38
N GLU A 209 -18.93 -47.99 0.75
CA GLU A 209 -18.78 -49.26 1.49
C GLU A 209 -17.29 -49.64 1.67
N ARG A 210 -16.95 -49.98 2.93
CA ARG A 210 -15.84 -50.82 3.39
C ARG A 210 -14.43 -50.24 3.53
N ILE A 211 -14.30 -49.36 4.52
CA ILE A 211 -13.17 -49.42 5.46
C ILE A 211 -13.80 -49.15 6.84
N GLY A 212 -13.91 -50.05 7.81
CA GLY A 212 -13.54 -51.46 7.97
C GLY A 212 -14.07 -51.89 9.36
N GLU A 213 -13.90 -53.16 9.76
CA GLU A 213 -13.88 -53.59 11.17
C GLU A 213 -13.36 -55.05 11.30
N PRO A 214 -13.02 -55.58 12.50
CA PRO A 214 -11.68 -56.11 12.78
C PRO A 214 -11.64 -57.61 13.18
N LEU A 215 -10.41 -58.14 13.29
CA LEU A 215 -10.01 -59.26 14.15
C LEU A 215 -10.73 -60.63 13.97
N ARG A 216 -10.00 -61.63 13.42
CA ARG A 216 -9.87 -62.98 14.04
C ARG A 216 -8.81 -63.86 13.36
N VAL A 217 -7.90 -64.31 14.19
CA VAL A 217 -6.94 -65.42 14.08
C VAL A 217 -7.52 -66.64 13.36
N LEU A 218 -6.82 -67.20 12.36
CA LEU A 218 -6.74 -68.65 12.19
C LEU A 218 -5.46 -69.13 11.48
N LYS A 219 -4.70 -69.86 12.28
CA LYS A 219 -3.53 -70.69 12.02
C LYS A 219 -3.90 -71.88 11.11
N LYS A 220 -3.16 -72.12 10.02
CA LYS A 220 -2.83 -73.46 9.47
C LYS A 220 -1.96 -73.36 8.20
N GLY A 221 -0.69 -73.77 8.29
CA GLY A 221 -0.10 -74.65 7.26
C GLY A 221 -0.61 -76.09 7.48
N PRO A 222 -0.28 -77.12 6.67
CA PRO A 222 0.91 -77.33 5.82
C PRO A 222 0.48 -77.78 4.38
N ALA A 223 1.25 -78.33 3.43
CA ALA A 223 2.53 -79.05 3.39
C ALA A 223 3.10 -79.08 1.95
N GLU A 224 4.44 -79.06 1.88
CA GLU A 224 5.38 -79.82 1.03
C GLU A 224 4.99 -80.41 -0.34
N LYS A 225 5.85 -80.12 -1.32
CA LYS A 225 6.63 -81.02 -2.21
C LYS A 225 7.14 -80.17 -3.39
N GLY A 226 8.38 -80.19 -3.86
CA GLY A 226 9.62 -80.89 -3.55
C GLY A 226 10.62 -80.53 -4.68
N ASP A 227 11.92 -80.59 -4.35
CA ASP A 227 13.08 -80.93 -5.20
C ASP A 227 13.23 -80.29 -6.59
N GLU A 228 14.26 -79.49 -6.88
CA GLU A 228 15.72 -79.76 -6.94
C GLU A 228 16.17 -79.74 -8.42
N ARG A 229 17.28 -79.03 -8.66
CA ARG A 229 18.34 -79.29 -9.67
C ARG A 229 18.44 -78.45 -10.97
N THR A 230 19.53 -77.67 -10.93
CA THR A 230 20.69 -77.67 -11.84
C THR A 230 20.63 -76.93 -13.18
N GLU A 231 21.24 -75.74 -13.14
CA GLU A 231 22.37 -75.31 -13.98
C GLU A 231 22.96 -76.36 -14.94
N LYS A 232 23.10 -75.99 -16.22
CA LYS A 232 24.22 -76.40 -17.08
C LYS A 232 24.59 -75.28 -18.06
N GLU A 233 25.71 -74.62 -17.75
CA GLU A 233 26.62 -74.05 -18.73
C GLU A 233 27.18 -75.17 -19.62
N GLN A 234 27.32 -74.91 -20.92
CA GLN A 234 28.20 -75.68 -21.79
C GLN A 234 29.14 -74.74 -22.52
N VAL A 235 30.37 -74.72 -22.01
CA VAL A 235 31.59 -74.35 -22.73
C VAL A 235 32.10 -75.62 -23.41
N THR A 236 32.30 -75.55 -24.73
CA THR A 236 33.23 -76.46 -25.43
C THR A 236 34.11 -75.64 -26.35
N THR A 237 35.40 -75.66 -26.03
CA THR A 237 36.50 -75.05 -26.76
C THR A 237 37.41 -76.18 -27.26
N LEU A 238 37.97 -75.96 -28.45
CA LEU A 238 39.11 -76.62 -29.12
C LEU A 238 38.88 -77.91 -29.94
N MET A 239 38.95 -77.74 -31.26
CA MET A 239 39.95 -78.45 -32.07
C MET A 239 40.66 -77.48 -33.01
N THR A 240 41.92 -77.82 -33.28
CA THR A 240 43.03 -76.97 -33.71
C THR A 240 43.25 -77.05 -35.24
N ALA A 241 43.61 -75.91 -35.83
CA ALA A 241 44.50 -75.67 -36.96
C ALA A 241 44.52 -76.64 -38.18
N ALA A 242 44.10 -76.12 -39.34
CA ALA A 242 44.88 -76.19 -40.58
C ALA A 242 44.38 -75.12 -41.58
N ASP A 243 45.33 -74.58 -42.34
CA ASP A 243 45.20 -73.84 -43.60
C ASP A 243 44.92 -72.33 -43.57
N ALA A 244 46.03 -71.61 -43.47
CA ALA A 244 46.21 -70.30 -44.05
C ALA A 244 46.11 -70.35 -45.59
N ASN A 245 45.63 -69.24 -46.16
CA ASN A 245 45.48 -68.93 -47.58
C ASN A 245 44.30 -69.60 -48.27
N GLN A 246 43.21 -68.84 -48.42
CA GLN A 246 42.63 -68.44 -49.72
C GLN A 246 41.19 -67.97 -49.48
N LEU A 247 40.96 -66.65 -49.63
CA LEU A 247 39.71 -65.93 -49.92
C LEU A 247 39.70 -64.53 -49.27
N GLN A 248 40.72 -63.73 -49.60
CA GLN A 248 40.48 -62.32 -49.86
C GLN A 248 39.74 -62.21 -51.20
N SER A 249 38.42 -62.36 -51.23
CA SER A 249 37.57 -61.86 -52.32
C SER A 249 36.08 -62.14 -52.07
N SER A 250 35.49 -61.48 -51.08
CA SER A 250 34.11 -61.04 -51.22
C SER A 250 33.93 -59.73 -50.47
N VAL A 251 34.62 -58.70 -50.95
CA VAL A 251 34.14 -57.32 -50.78
C VAL A 251 32.82 -57.28 -51.53
N SER A 252 31.73 -57.64 -50.86
CA SER A 252 30.39 -57.22 -51.28
C SER A 252 30.49 -55.72 -51.42
N ARG A 253 30.46 -55.23 -52.66
CA ARG A 253 30.29 -53.82 -53.00
C ARG A 253 29.10 -53.33 -52.19
N THR A 254 29.36 -52.74 -51.03
CA THR A 254 28.33 -52.07 -50.27
C THR A 254 28.12 -50.79 -51.05
N ASP A 255 26.91 -50.64 -51.61
CA ASP A 255 26.54 -49.45 -52.36
C ASP A 255 26.94 -48.21 -51.54
N PRO A 256 27.75 -47.29 -52.08
CA PRO A 256 28.15 -46.08 -51.35
C PRO A 256 26.93 -45.30 -50.83
N ASN A 257 25.78 -45.38 -51.52
CA ASN A 257 24.53 -44.80 -51.04
C ASN A 257 24.02 -45.47 -49.76
N LEU A 258 24.15 -46.80 -49.63
CA LEU A 258 23.78 -47.52 -48.41
C LEU A 258 24.71 -47.22 -47.23
N THR A 259 25.99 -46.91 -47.47
CA THR A 259 26.88 -46.43 -46.40
C THR A 259 26.53 -45.01 -45.96
N ILE A 260 26.24 -44.11 -46.90
CA ILE A 260 25.82 -42.73 -46.62
C ILE A 260 24.48 -42.70 -45.87
N GLU A 261 23.52 -43.54 -46.25
CA GLU A 261 22.25 -43.65 -45.53
C GLU A 261 22.41 -44.20 -44.12
N ARG A 262 23.34 -45.15 -43.89
CA ARG A 262 23.61 -45.68 -42.55
C ARG A 262 24.29 -44.64 -41.66
N THR A 263 25.24 -43.87 -42.19
CA THR A 263 25.87 -42.77 -41.45
C THR A 263 24.86 -41.68 -41.15
N ALA A 264 24.02 -41.30 -42.11
CA ALA A 264 22.95 -40.31 -41.89
C ALA A 264 21.93 -40.78 -40.83
N LYS A 265 21.54 -42.07 -40.83
CA LYS A 265 20.65 -42.63 -39.80
C LYS A 265 21.29 -42.65 -38.41
N LEU A 266 22.60 -42.91 -38.33
CA LEU A 266 23.35 -42.87 -37.08
C LEU A 266 23.45 -41.43 -36.55
N GLU A 267 23.81 -40.47 -37.39
CA GLU A 267 23.87 -39.05 -37.05
C GLU A 267 22.51 -38.50 -36.58
N MET A 268 21.41 -38.90 -37.24
CA MET A 268 20.06 -38.55 -36.80
C MET A 268 19.71 -39.16 -35.43
N ALA A 269 20.10 -40.40 -35.17
CA ALA A 269 19.89 -41.03 -33.88
C ALA A 269 20.67 -40.30 -32.77
N ASP A 270 21.94 -39.98 -33.01
CA ASP A 270 22.79 -39.23 -32.08
C ASP A 270 22.23 -37.82 -31.79
N ALA A 271 21.69 -37.15 -32.81
CA ALA A 271 21.05 -35.83 -32.64
C ALA A 271 19.79 -35.91 -31.78
N LEU A 272 18.93 -36.91 -32.00
CA LEU A 272 17.73 -37.13 -31.18
C LEU A 272 18.09 -37.49 -29.74
N ASP A 273 19.11 -38.31 -29.56
CA ASP A 273 19.65 -38.70 -28.27
C ASP A 273 20.17 -37.51 -27.46
N LEU A 274 20.91 -36.61 -28.12
CA LEU A 274 21.36 -35.36 -27.51
C LEU A 274 20.18 -34.48 -27.11
N SER A 275 19.17 -34.35 -27.99
CA SER A 275 17.98 -33.55 -27.72
C SER A 275 17.17 -34.07 -26.52
N GLU A 276 17.06 -35.39 -26.38
CA GLU A 276 16.38 -36.02 -25.25
C GLU A 276 17.15 -35.79 -23.94
N ASN A 277 18.47 -35.96 -23.95
CA ASN A 277 19.30 -35.70 -22.78
C ASN A 277 19.18 -34.24 -22.32
N MET A 278 19.19 -33.28 -23.26
CA MET A 278 18.98 -31.86 -22.93
C MET A 278 17.60 -31.61 -22.32
N TYR A 279 16.55 -32.23 -22.86
CA TYR A 279 15.21 -32.14 -22.28
C TYR A 279 15.16 -32.68 -20.85
N LEU A 280 15.73 -33.87 -20.60
CA LEU A 280 15.73 -34.48 -19.27
C LEU A 280 16.51 -33.62 -18.25
N ASN A 281 17.67 -33.08 -18.65
CA ASN A 281 18.43 -32.16 -17.82
C ASN A 281 17.64 -30.89 -17.47
N LEU A 282 17.01 -30.26 -18.47
CA LEU A 282 16.17 -29.07 -18.26
C LEU A 282 15.03 -29.34 -17.28
N ILE A 283 14.34 -30.47 -17.44
CA ILE A 283 13.22 -30.82 -16.57
C ILE A 283 13.72 -31.13 -15.16
N GLN A 284 14.86 -31.80 -15.02
CA GLN A 284 15.46 -32.07 -13.71
C GLN A 284 15.89 -30.77 -13.00
N ASP A 285 16.52 -29.84 -13.71
CA ASP A 285 16.90 -28.53 -13.16
C ASP A 285 15.68 -27.72 -12.74
N LEU A 286 14.62 -27.75 -13.55
CA LEU A 286 13.35 -27.11 -13.21
C LEU A 286 12.71 -27.75 -11.98
N ALA A 287 12.73 -29.07 -11.86
CA ALA A 287 12.24 -29.80 -10.69
C ALA A 287 12.99 -29.39 -9.43
N ASN A 288 14.32 -29.29 -9.51
CA ASN A 288 15.18 -28.86 -8.41
C ASN A 288 14.84 -27.42 -7.98
N LEU A 289 14.71 -26.50 -8.94
CA LEU A 289 14.36 -25.10 -8.67
C LEU A 289 13.00 -24.96 -7.98
N VAL A 290 12.04 -25.78 -8.41
CA VAL A 290 10.65 -25.77 -7.96
C VAL A 290 10.44 -26.68 -6.73
N ASN A 291 11.50 -27.33 -6.25
CA ASN A 291 11.56 -28.29 -5.14
C ASN A 291 10.58 -29.48 -5.30
N VAL A 292 10.51 -30.04 -6.51
CA VAL A 292 9.84 -31.31 -6.80
C VAL A 292 10.90 -32.40 -6.85
N LYS A 293 10.87 -33.31 -5.88
CA LYS A 293 11.95 -34.29 -5.65
C LYS A 293 11.91 -35.49 -6.58
N GLU A 294 10.73 -35.85 -7.10
CA GLU A 294 10.53 -37.07 -7.87
C GLU A 294 9.66 -36.77 -9.08
N LEU A 295 10.21 -37.01 -10.27
CA LEU A 295 9.51 -36.98 -11.54
C LEU A 295 9.50 -38.39 -12.13
N THR A 296 8.32 -38.83 -12.57
CA THR A 296 8.09 -40.22 -12.96
C THR A 296 8.45 -40.53 -14.42
N GLY A 297 8.68 -39.49 -15.22
CA GLY A 297 8.95 -39.52 -16.66
C GLY A 297 10.42 -39.30 -17.04
N MET A 298 11.36 -39.44 -16.09
CA MET A 298 12.80 -39.19 -16.28
C MET A 298 13.55 -40.32 -17.03
N GLN A 299 12.82 -41.27 -17.62
CA GLN A 299 13.41 -42.39 -18.37
C GLN A 299 13.65 -41.99 -19.83
N THR A 300 14.72 -42.51 -20.44
CA THR A 300 15.08 -42.35 -21.85
C THR A 300 14.18 -43.19 -22.78
N VAL A 301 13.88 -42.69 -23.99
CA VAL A 301 12.99 -43.31 -24.99
C VAL A 301 13.72 -44.31 -25.91
N LYS A 302 15.04 -44.19 -26.06
CA LYS A 302 15.89 -44.92 -27.02
C LYS A 302 15.58 -46.41 -27.24
N HIS A 303 15.28 -47.16 -26.18
CA HIS A 303 15.10 -48.62 -26.25
C HIS A 303 13.70 -49.10 -25.85
N LEU A 304 12.72 -48.18 -25.75
CA LEU A 304 11.38 -48.55 -25.32
C LEU A 304 10.51 -49.03 -26.51
N PRO A 305 9.69 -50.08 -26.34
CA PRO A 305 8.65 -50.46 -27.30
C PRO A 305 7.56 -49.40 -27.35
N TYR A 306 6.79 -49.37 -28.44
CA TYR A 306 5.80 -48.32 -28.73
C TYR A 306 4.82 -48.08 -27.56
N ASP A 307 4.23 -49.14 -27.01
CA ASP A 307 3.27 -49.05 -25.89
C ASP A 307 3.87 -48.44 -24.61
N GLU A 308 5.17 -48.64 -24.38
CA GLU A 308 5.87 -48.05 -23.24
C GLU A 308 6.24 -46.59 -23.49
N ARG A 309 6.50 -46.20 -24.74
CA ARG A 309 6.72 -44.79 -25.11
C ARG A 309 5.48 -43.94 -24.86
N GLU A 310 4.31 -44.46 -25.20
CA GLU A 310 3.05 -43.75 -24.95
C GLU A 310 2.81 -43.57 -23.44
N LYS A 311 3.01 -44.64 -22.65
CA LYS A 311 2.94 -44.58 -21.18
C LYS A 311 3.93 -43.58 -20.58
N LEU A 312 5.15 -43.54 -21.10
CA LEU A 312 6.18 -42.58 -20.69
C LEU A 312 5.77 -41.14 -21.05
N GLY A 313 5.20 -40.93 -22.25
CA GLY A 313 4.63 -39.64 -22.65
C GLY A 313 3.56 -39.15 -21.68
N VAL A 314 2.66 -40.03 -21.24
CA VAL A 314 1.65 -39.70 -20.22
C VAL A 314 2.30 -39.34 -18.87
N ARG A 315 3.36 -40.04 -18.45
CA ARG A 315 4.11 -39.69 -17.22
C ARG A 315 4.78 -38.32 -17.32
N ARG A 316 5.47 -38.04 -18.43
CA ARG A 316 6.09 -36.73 -18.71
C ARG A 316 5.04 -35.61 -18.70
N GLN A 317 3.86 -35.84 -19.28
CA GLN A 317 2.77 -34.87 -19.25
C GLN A 317 2.27 -34.60 -17.82
N LYS A 318 2.14 -35.64 -16.99
CA LYS A 318 1.76 -35.51 -15.57
C LYS A 318 2.82 -34.72 -14.78
N ASP A 319 4.09 -35.04 -14.99
CA ASP A 319 5.21 -34.33 -14.35
C ASP A 319 5.25 -32.85 -14.74
N LEU A 320 5.07 -32.53 -16.03
CA LEU A 320 4.96 -31.16 -16.52
C LEU A 320 3.78 -30.43 -15.88
N GLY A 321 2.63 -31.09 -15.76
CA GLY A 321 1.46 -30.54 -15.05
C GLY A 321 1.76 -30.20 -13.60
N LEU A 322 2.44 -31.10 -12.88
CA LEU A 322 2.86 -30.89 -11.49
C LEU A 322 3.81 -29.69 -11.35
N LEU A 323 4.82 -29.61 -12.21
CA LEU A 323 5.77 -28.49 -12.24
C LEU A 323 5.04 -27.17 -12.51
N PHE A 324 4.16 -27.15 -13.49
CA PHE A 324 3.38 -25.97 -13.86
C PHE A 324 2.48 -25.49 -12.72
N ASP A 325 1.75 -26.39 -12.06
CA ASP A 325 0.90 -26.03 -10.92
C ASP A 325 1.72 -25.50 -9.75
N LYS A 326 2.93 -26.04 -9.52
CA LYS A 326 3.82 -25.55 -8.47
C LYS A 326 4.38 -24.17 -8.81
N ILE A 327 4.78 -23.93 -10.06
CA ILE A 327 5.21 -22.62 -10.56
C ILE A 327 4.07 -21.60 -10.43
N ARG A 328 2.85 -21.97 -10.85
CA ARG A 328 1.66 -21.13 -10.70
C ARG A 328 1.42 -20.74 -9.24
N LYS A 329 1.43 -21.71 -8.32
CA LYS A 329 1.28 -21.44 -6.88
C LYS A 329 2.36 -20.50 -6.33
N LEU A 330 3.60 -20.63 -6.81
CA LEU A 330 4.69 -19.73 -6.42
C LEU A 330 4.48 -18.31 -6.97
N LYS A 331 4.05 -18.19 -8.22
CA LYS A 331 3.67 -16.91 -8.84
C LYS A 331 2.54 -16.23 -8.08
N ASP A 332 1.44 -16.93 -7.82
CA ASP A 332 0.30 -16.37 -7.08
C ASP A 332 0.68 -15.96 -5.65
N ARG A 333 1.63 -16.68 -5.01
CA ARG A 333 2.15 -16.33 -3.68
C ARG A 333 3.04 -15.09 -3.75
N LEU A 334 3.84 -14.97 -4.81
CA LEU A 334 4.70 -13.81 -5.03
C LEU A 334 3.83 -12.55 -5.26
N GLU A 335 2.85 -12.62 -6.14
CA GLU A 335 1.92 -11.51 -6.42
C GLU A 335 1.21 -11.04 -5.15
N ARG A 336 0.72 -11.97 -4.32
CA ARG A 336 0.12 -11.62 -3.02
C ARG A 336 1.09 -10.93 -2.07
N LYS A 337 2.36 -11.37 -2.02
CA LYS A 337 3.39 -10.72 -1.21
C LYS A 337 3.73 -9.33 -1.74
N GLU A 338 3.79 -9.14 -3.05
CA GLU A 338 4.02 -7.84 -3.68
C GLU A 338 2.87 -6.87 -3.37
N SER A 339 1.62 -7.33 -3.44
CA SER A 339 0.46 -6.52 -3.02
C SER A 339 0.55 -6.10 -1.56
N LEU A 340 0.93 -7.01 -0.66
CA LEU A 340 1.12 -6.70 0.76
C LEU A 340 2.29 -5.72 0.99
N LEU A 341 3.38 -5.84 0.24
CA LEU A 341 4.49 -4.89 0.32
C LEU A 341 4.06 -3.49 -0.14
N LYS A 342 3.28 -3.38 -1.22
CA LYS A 342 2.69 -2.11 -1.66
C LYS A 342 1.76 -1.50 -0.62
N GLU A 343 1.03 -2.32 0.15
CA GLU A 343 0.25 -1.85 1.31
C GLU A 343 1.15 -1.26 2.38
N TYR A 344 2.21 -1.96 2.78
CA TYR A 344 3.16 -1.43 3.76
C TYR A 344 3.88 -0.17 3.29
N GLU A 345 4.23 -0.05 2.02
CA GLU A 345 4.80 1.17 1.46
C GLU A 345 3.83 2.36 1.58
N ARG A 346 2.54 2.14 1.34
CA ARG A 346 1.50 3.15 1.55
C ARG A 346 1.38 3.54 3.02
N ASP A 347 1.35 2.58 3.92
CA ASP A 347 1.27 2.83 5.36
C ASP A 347 2.49 3.62 5.85
N VAL A 348 3.70 3.25 5.42
CA VAL A 348 4.93 4.00 5.72
C VAL A 348 4.84 5.44 5.19
N GLY A 349 4.30 5.62 3.98
CA GLY A 349 4.00 6.94 3.43
C GLY A 349 3.08 7.76 4.34
N GLN A 350 1.98 7.17 4.79
CA GLN A 350 1.03 7.79 5.73
C GLN A 350 1.67 8.09 7.09
N PHE A 351 2.52 7.21 7.62
CA PHE A 351 3.25 7.47 8.86
C PHE A 351 4.18 8.68 8.74
N ARG A 352 4.82 8.87 7.58
CA ARG A 352 5.67 10.04 7.33
C ARG A 352 4.84 11.33 7.31
N THR A 353 3.70 11.34 6.63
CA THR A 353 2.80 12.52 6.62
C THR A 353 2.24 12.80 8.01
N ASN A 354 1.81 11.77 8.73
CA ASN A 354 1.29 11.90 10.10
C ASN A 354 2.36 12.42 11.07
N LYS A 355 3.62 12.00 10.90
CA LYS A 355 4.74 12.53 11.67
C LYS A 355 4.95 14.03 11.40
N GLN A 356 4.88 14.45 10.14
CA GLN A 356 5.02 15.86 9.77
C GLN A 356 3.88 16.70 10.34
N THR A 357 2.63 16.24 10.25
CA THR A 357 1.48 16.95 10.83
C THR A 357 1.54 17.01 12.36
N LEU A 358 1.99 15.94 13.01
CA LEU A 358 2.24 15.94 14.45
C LEU A 358 3.31 16.96 14.84
N GLN A 359 4.42 17.03 14.10
CA GLN A 359 5.49 18.01 14.34
C GLN A 359 4.98 19.45 14.16
N ALA A 360 4.16 19.70 13.14
CA ALA A 360 3.53 21.00 12.95
C ALA A 360 2.61 21.36 14.13
N CYS A 361 1.76 20.43 14.57
CA CYS A 361 0.89 20.62 15.73
C CYS A 361 1.69 20.88 17.02
N GLN A 362 2.78 20.14 17.25
CA GLN A 362 3.69 20.38 18.38
C GLN A 362 4.29 21.78 18.35
N SER A 363 4.68 22.29 17.17
CA SER A 363 5.21 23.64 17.02
C SER A 363 4.15 24.71 17.35
N GLU A 364 2.89 24.50 16.95
CA GLU A 364 1.79 25.39 17.29
C GLU A 364 1.45 25.35 18.78
N LEU A 365 1.48 24.17 19.41
CA LEU A 365 1.32 24.04 20.86
C LEU A 365 2.43 24.77 21.62
N ALA A 366 3.68 24.70 21.17
CA ALA A 366 4.79 25.44 21.78
C ALA A 366 4.57 26.96 21.67
N LYS A 367 4.18 27.47 20.49
CA LYS A 367 3.85 28.89 20.30
C LYS A 367 2.71 29.36 21.21
N LEU A 368 1.67 28.53 21.38
CA LEU A 368 0.55 28.85 22.26
C LEU A 368 0.97 28.82 23.73
N ALA A 369 1.80 27.86 24.14
CA ALA A 369 2.37 27.81 25.48
C ALA A 369 3.16 29.09 25.78
N ASP A 370 4.02 29.54 24.86
CA ASP A 370 4.79 30.78 25.01
C ASP A 370 3.90 32.04 25.11
N LYS A 371 2.77 32.06 24.39
CA LYS A 371 1.79 33.15 24.51
C LYS A 371 1.11 33.14 25.88
N ILE A 372 0.72 31.97 26.37
CA ILE A 372 0.12 31.83 27.71
C ILE A 372 1.10 32.30 28.79
N TYR A 373 2.38 31.93 28.69
CA TYR A 373 3.41 32.40 29.61
C TYR A 373 3.56 33.92 29.58
N ARG A 374 3.65 34.54 28.39
CA ARG A 374 3.73 35.99 28.24
C ARG A 374 2.49 36.70 28.81
N GLU A 375 1.29 36.22 28.50
CA GLU A 375 0.06 36.77 29.07
C GLU A 375 0.00 36.62 30.60
N ALA A 376 0.55 35.54 31.15
CA ALA A 376 0.62 35.35 32.60
C ALA A 376 1.57 36.36 33.26
N GLU A 377 2.72 36.63 32.64
CA GLU A 377 3.67 37.67 33.08
C GLU A 377 3.04 39.06 33.01
N GLU A 378 2.39 39.42 31.90
CA GLU A 378 1.66 40.68 31.75
C GLU A 378 0.56 40.83 32.80
N LYS A 379 -0.23 39.78 33.04
CA LYS A 379 -1.24 39.76 34.11
C LYS A 379 -0.62 39.97 35.50
N ALA A 380 0.55 39.41 35.77
CA ALA A 380 1.25 39.62 37.03
C ALA A 380 1.71 41.07 37.19
N LEU A 381 2.31 41.66 36.15
CA LEU A 381 2.73 43.07 36.13
C LEU A 381 1.55 44.03 36.30
N LEU A 382 0.43 43.78 35.61
CA LEU A 382 -0.78 44.59 35.73
C LEU A 382 -1.39 44.50 37.13
N LYS A 383 -1.40 43.31 37.75
CA LYS A 383 -1.83 43.16 39.15
C LYS A 383 -0.94 43.96 40.09
N GLU A 384 0.37 43.92 39.90
CA GLU A 384 1.31 44.68 40.72
C GLU A 384 1.11 46.20 40.57
N ALA A 385 0.93 46.70 39.33
CA ALA A 385 0.62 48.10 39.07
C ALA A 385 -0.72 48.53 39.68
N LEU A 386 -1.73 47.66 39.62
CA LEU A 386 -3.03 47.88 40.27
C LEU A 386 -2.87 47.99 41.79
N GLU A 387 -2.09 47.12 42.42
CA GLU A 387 -1.84 47.21 43.87
C GLU A 387 -1.07 48.47 44.25
N ARG A 388 -0.06 48.88 43.46
CA ARG A 388 0.66 50.15 43.67
C ARG A 388 -0.29 51.37 43.60
N THR A 389 -1.15 51.43 42.60
CA THR A 389 -2.10 52.55 42.42
C THR A 389 -3.18 52.57 43.51
N LYS A 390 -3.66 51.41 43.96
CA LYS A 390 -4.54 51.31 45.14
C LYS A 390 -3.86 51.86 46.38
N LEU A 391 -2.61 51.47 46.64
CA LEU A 391 -1.84 51.98 47.78
C LEU A 391 -1.69 53.51 47.72
N GLN A 392 -1.28 54.07 46.58
CA GLN A 392 -1.21 55.52 46.36
C GLN A 392 -2.56 56.21 46.61
N LEU A 393 -3.65 55.67 46.04
CA LEU A 393 -5.00 56.23 46.24
C LEU A 393 -5.42 56.19 47.72
N THR A 394 -5.10 55.13 48.46
CA THR A 394 -5.39 55.07 49.90
C THR A 394 -4.60 56.10 50.70
N GLN A 395 -3.33 56.33 50.33
CA GLN A 395 -2.50 57.37 50.93
C GLN A 395 -3.04 58.77 50.64
N GLU A 396 -3.38 59.06 49.39
CA GLU A 396 -4.02 60.33 48.97
C GLU A 396 -5.36 60.56 49.67
N LYS A 397 -6.19 59.52 49.83
CA LYS A 397 -7.44 59.60 50.61
C LYS A 397 -7.16 59.94 52.07
N LYS A 398 -6.13 59.36 52.69
CA LYS A 398 -5.73 59.68 54.07
C LYS A 398 -5.25 61.13 54.19
N LEU A 399 -4.37 61.58 53.29
CA LEU A 399 -3.87 62.95 53.25
C LEU A 399 -5.01 63.96 53.03
N ASN A 400 -5.90 63.71 52.06
CA ASN A 400 -7.06 64.56 51.81
C ASN A 400 -8.01 64.65 53.01
N ARG A 401 -8.21 63.56 53.77
CA ARG A 401 -8.99 63.59 55.02
C ARG A 401 -8.32 64.47 56.07
N ALA A 402 -7.01 64.32 56.28
CA ALA A 402 -6.25 65.17 57.19
C ALA A 402 -6.33 66.66 56.78
N LEU A 403 -6.19 66.95 55.48
CA LEU A 403 -6.24 68.30 54.94
C LEU A 403 -7.64 68.93 55.08
N LYS A 404 -8.71 68.14 54.90
CA LYS A 404 -10.10 68.57 55.19
C LYS A 404 -10.31 68.86 56.67
N GLN A 405 -9.78 68.03 57.57
CA GLN A 405 -9.85 68.27 59.02
C GLN A 405 -9.11 69.56 59.40
N HIS A 406 -7.92 69.81 58.86
CA HIS A 406 -7.19 71.07 59.05
C HIS A 406 -7.94 72.29 58.50
N LYS A 407 -8.60 72.17 57.34
CA LYS A 407 -9.43 73.26 56.77
C LYS A 407 -10.66 73.58 57.62
N MET A 408 -11.27 72.60 58.30
CA MET A 408 -12.42 72.82 59.17
C MET A 408 -12.04 73.29 60.59
N ALA A 409 -10.80 73.04 61.02
CA ALA A 409 -10.28 73.49 62.31
C ALA A 409 -9.67 74.91 62.29
N ALA A 410 -9.55 75.55 61.12
CA ALA A 410 -9.08 76.93 61.00
C ALA A 410 -10.22 77.92 61.30
N PRO A 411 -10.12 78.79 62.33
CA PRO A 411 -11.12 79.82 62.58
C PRO A 411 -11.06 80.91 61.51
N LYS A 412 -12.23 81.32 61.00
CA LYS A 412 -12.38 82.52 60.16
C LYS A 412 -11.75 83.72 60.86
N LYS A 413 -10.71 84.29 60.25
CA LYS A 413 -10.28 85.68 60.50
C LYS A 413 -10.32 86.48 59.18
N PRO A 414 -10.55 87.80 59.25
CA PRO A 414 -11.08 88.60 58.15
C PRO A 414 -10.00 88.99 57.13
N PHE A 415 -10.45 89.31 55.92
CA PHE A 415 -9.68 89.91 54.82
C PHE A 415 -8.74 91.04 55.26
N PRO A 416 -7.63 91.25 54.51
CA PRO A 416 -7.46 92.56 53.91
C PRO A 416 -6.98 92.54 52.44
N GLU A 417 -7.70 93.33 51.65
CA GLU A 417 -7.29 94.35 50.69
C GLU A 417 -5.88 94.34 50.02
N LYS A 418 -5.94 94.22 48.68
CA LYS A 418 -5.11 94.79 47.58
C LYS A 418 -3.66 95.24 47.86
N GLN A 419 -2.74 94.72 47.03
CA GLN A 419 -1.75 95.57 46.35
C GLN A 419 -1.31 94.98 45.00
N VAL A 420 -1.22 95.87 44.02
CA VAL A 420 -0.86 95.70 42.61
C VAL A 420 0.64 95.86 42.47
N VAL A 421 1.35 94.93 41.81
CA VAL A 421 2.62 95.22 41.10
C VAL A 421 2.74 94.34 39.85
N ALA A 422 3.23 94.98 38.78
CA ALA A 422 3.35 94.58 37.39
C ALA A 422 4.27 93.36 37.10
N GLY A 423 4.10 92.76 35.91
CA GLY A 423 4.95 91.71 35.32
C GLY A 423 6.36 92.21 34.91
N PRO A 424 7.21 91.36 34.30
CA PRO A 424 6.94 90.78 32.97
C PRO A 424 7.36 89.30 32.78
N GLY A 425 6.92 88.70 31.67
CA GLY A 425 6.96 87.26 31.40
C GLY A 425 8.28 86.67 30.87
N ALA A 426 8.29 85.34 30.71
CA ALA A 426 9.06 84.63 29.67
C ALA A 426 8.75 83.11 29.65
N ALA A 427 8.66 82.59 28.43
CA ALA A 427 9.04 81.24 28.00
C ALA A 427 8.16 80.03 28.38
N CYS A 428 7.08 79.86 27.62
CA CYS A 428 6.49 78.54 27.36
C CYS A 428 7.37 77.80 26.34
N LYS A 429 8.25 76.89 26.79
CA LYS A 429 8.98 75.97 25.90
C LYS A 429 8.11 74.75 25.59
N LYS A 430 7.57 74.69 24.38
CA LYS A 430 7.08 73.46 23.74
C LYS A 430 8.23 72.44 23.69
N ARG A 431 8.01 71.23 24.22
CA ARG A 431 8.84 70.07 23.90
C ARG A 431 8.03 69.14 23.00
N VAL A 432 8.32 69.24 21.71
CA VAL A 432 8.05 68.19 20.73
C VAL A 432 9.05 67.07 21.00
N HIS A 433 8.59 65.83 21.09
CA HIS A 433 9.44 64.68 20.78
C HIS A 433 8.73 63.73 19.84
N CYS A 434 9.48 63.41 18.80
CA CYS A 434 9.18 62.59 17.65
C CYS A 434 8.81 61.15 18.01
N SER A 435 7.87 60.64 17.21
CA SER A 435 7.86 59.31 16.61
C SER A 435 9.24 58.68 16.42
N THR A 436 9.38 57.42 16.82
CA THR A 436 10.27 56.46 16.14
C THR A 436 9.57 55.11 16.06
N SER A 437 9.61 54.58 14.84
CA SER A 437 9.09 53.30 14.39
C SER A 437 9.83 52.11 14.99
N ALA A 438 9.10 51.02 15.21
CA ALA A 438 9.47 49.65 14.82
C ALA A 438 8.19 48.81 14.76
#